data_AF-A0A9E2F4B2-F1
#
_entry.id   AF-A0A9E2F4B2-F1
#
_cell.length_a   1.000
_cell.length_b   1.000
_cell.length_c   1.000
_cell.angle_alpha   90.00
_cell.angle_beta   90.00
_cell.angle_gamma   90.00
#
_symmetry.space_group_name_H-M   'P 1'
#
loop_
_entity.id
_entity.type
_entity.pdbx_description
1 polymer ?
#
loop_
_entity_poly.entity_id
_entity_poly.type
_entity_poly.pdbx_seq_one_letter_code
_entity_poly.pdbx_strand_id
1 'polypeptide(L)'
;MLETAFSWLAAGFAVSFLHELGHFTVAALRGWPVAELRIGAGPTVFRAGMLRVRLLPFGGGILMPVPPRHLAVPILWGGLLTTAFTTAAAVAAFFSTGQHSLFLFGTATLGVAAFFANIDPGVPGSDGSFLFGARPTPWVWVRQGLFLTLLVPTAAHFMP
;
A
#
# COMPACT_ATOMS: atom_id res chain seq x y z
N MET A 1 23.28 -6.35 6.66
CA MET A 1 22.37 -7.04 5.72
C MET A 1 20.99 -7.30 6.32
N LEU A 2 20.89 -7.96 7.49
CA LEU A 2 19.59 -8.29 8.10
C LEU A 2 18.78 -7.03 8.52
N GLU A 3 19.44 -6.05 9.14
CA GLU A 3 18.81 -4.78 9.55
C GLU A 3 18.29 -3.96 8.36
N THR A 4 19.04 -3.96 7.25
CA THR A 4 18.63 -3.32 6.00
C THR A 4 17.38 -3.97 5.45
N ALA A 5 17.37 -5.30 5.30
CA ALA A 5 16.22 -6.05 4.80
C ALA A 5 14.99 -5.85 5.71
N PHE A 6 15.18 -5.91 7.03
CA PHE A 6 14.12 -5.64 8.00
C PHE A 6 13.54 -4.24 7.86
N SER A 7 14.40 -3.21 7.68
CA SER A 7 13.95 -1.82 7.50
C SER A 7 13.08 -1.65 6.26
N TRP A 8 13.46 -2.29 5.14
CA TRP A 8 12.68 -2.27 3.90
C TRP A 8 11.35 -3.02 4.04
N LEU A 9 11.35 -4.17 4.72
CA LEU A 9 10.12 -4.92 4.99
C LEU A 9 9.18 -4.13 5.91
N ALA A 10 9.71 -3.49 6.96
CA ALA A 10 8.94 -2.65 7.85
C ALA A 10 8.36 -1.42 7.13
N ALA A 11 9.14 -0.78 6.26
CA ALA A 11 8.67 0.33 5.43
C ALA A 11 7.55 -0.12 4.47
N GLY A 12 7.74 -1.25 3.79
CA GLY A 12 6.72 -1.82 2.90
C GLY A 12 5.43 -2.19 3.61
N PHE A 13 5.56 -2.78 4.81
CA PHE A 13 4.43 -3.04 5.68
C PHE A 13 3.72 -1.76 6.06
N ALA A 14 4.44 -0.74 6.53
CA ALA A 14 3.86 0.53 6.98
C ALA A 14 3.11 1.24 5.85
N VAL A 15 3.70 1.31 4.65
CA VAL A 15 3.05 1.91 3.47
C VAL A 15 1.78 1.15 3.09
N SER A 16 1.87 -0.18 2.98
CA SER A 16 0.71 -1.02 2.61
C SER A 16 -0.39 -0.94 3.67
N PHE A 17 -0.02 -1.01 4.95
CA PHE A 17 -0.95 -0.93 6.06
C PHE A 17 -1.68 0.41 6.10
N LEU A 18 -0.95 1.52 5.99
CA LEU A 18 -1.55 2.86 6.04
C LEU A 18 -2.41 3.15 4.80
N HIS A 19 -2.01 2.66 3.62
CA HIS A 19 -2.84 2.74 2.41
C HIS A 19 -4.21 2.08 2.62
N GLU A 20 -4.21 0.80 3.03
CA GLU A 20 -5.46 0.06 3.27
C GLU A 20 -6.27 0.62 4.44
N LEU A 21 -5.58 1.14 5.47
CA LEU A 21 -6.22 1.83 6.57
C LEU A 21 -6.93 3.11 6.10
N GLY A 22 -6.41 3.80 5.09
CA GLY A 22 -7.06 4.94 4.46
C GLY A 22 -8.41 4.56 3.84
N HIS A 23 -8.46 3.48 3.07
CA HIS A 23 -9.72 2.95 2.53
C HIS A 23 -10.68 2.53 3.64
N PHE A 24 -10.18 1.76 4.61
CA PHE A 24 -10.96 1.30 5.75
C PHE A 24 -11.58 2.46 6.53
N THR A 25 -10.78 3.47 6.85
CA THR A 25 -11.21 4.63 7.64
C THR A 25 -12.31 5.39 6.91
N VAL A 26 -12.14 5.64 5.62
CA VAL A 26 -13.17 6.34 4.84
C VAL A 26 -14.44 5.50 4.68
N ALA A 27 -14.32 4.18 4.50
CA ALA A 27 -15.46 3.27 4.47
C ALA A 27 -16.23 3.29 5.81
N ALA A 28 -15.50 3.17 6.93
CA ALA A 28 -16.06 3.18 8.27
C ALA A 28 -16.73 4.51 8.63
N LEU A 29 -16.09 5.64 8.31
CA LEU A 29 -16.66 6.99 8.52
C LEU A 29 -17.94 7.23 7.72
N ARG A 30 -18.12 6.52 6.61
CA ARG A 30 -19.34 6.55 5.80
C ARG A 30 -20.34 5.45 6.15
N GLY A 31 -20.09 4.68 7.21
CA GLY A 31 -20.96 3.58 7.64
C GLY A 31 -21.02 2.43 6.63
N TRP A 32 -20.05 2.29 5.73
CA TRP A 32 -20.01 1.18 4.79
C TRP A 32 -19.43 -0.07 5.46
N PRO A 33 -20.09 -1.23 5.38
CA PRO A 33 -19.65 -2.43 6.06
C PRO A 33 -18.33 -2.94 5.49
N VAL A 34 -17.33 -3.10 6.35
CA VAL A 34 -16.07 -3.78 6.03
C VAL A 34 -16.03 -5.07 6.82
N ALA A 35 -15.66 -6.18 6.19
CA ALA A 35 -15.55 -7.49 6.80
C ALA A 35 -14.10 -7.82 7.20
N GLU A 36 -13.13 -7.35 6.43
CA GLU A 36 -11.72 -7.68 6.66
C GLU A 36 -10.79 -6.57 6.16
N LEU A 37 -9.73 -6.29 6.90
CA LEU A 37 -8.59 -5.48 6.50
C LEU A 37 -7.39 -6.42 6.31
N ARG A 38 -6.89 -6.58 5.10
CA ARG A 38 -5.79 -7.50 4.76
C ARG A 38 -4.55 -6.72 4.41
N ILE A 39 -3.43 -7.07 5.02
CA ILE A 39 -2.12 -6.57 4.65
C ILE A 39 -1.30 -7.73 4.09
N GLY A 40 -0.75 -7.53 2.91
CA GLY A 40 0.17 -8.46 2.28
C GLY A 40 -0.46 -9.50 1.37
N ALA A 41 0.38 -10.46 0.95
CA ALA A 41 0.03 -11.58 0.10
C ALA A 41 0.49 -12.93 0.70
N GLY A 42 -0.13 -14.04 0.24
CA GLY A 42 0.18 -15.40 0.73
C GLY A 42 -0.64 -15.82 1.96
N PRO A 43 -0.21 -16.85 2.71
CA PRO A 43 -0.95 -17.36 3.86
C PRO A 43 -1.03 -16.31 4.98
N THR A 44 -2.14 -16.32 5.73
CA THR A 44 -2.28 -15.49 6.93
C THR A 44 -1.36 -16.01 8.01
N VAL A 45 -0.51 -15.12 8.54
CA VAL A 45 0.44 -15.43 9.62
C VAL A 45 0.00 -14.81 10.94
N PHE A 46 -0.87 -13.80 10.90
CA PHE A 46 -1.41 -13.15 12.09
C PHE A 46 -2.85 -12.66 11.87
N ARG A 47 -3.67 -12.77 12.93
CA ARG A 47 -5.09 -12.41 12.92
C ARG A 47 -5.46 -11.69 14.22
N ALA A 48 -6.08 -10.52 14.10
CA ALA A 48 -6.64 -9.78 15.23
C ALA A 48 -7.93 -9.06 14.80
N GLY A 49 -9.09 -9.44 15.34
CA GLY A 49 -10.38 -8.85 14.96
C GLY A 49 -10.63 -8.93 13.45
N MET A 50 -10.72 -7.77 12.79
CA MET A 50 -10.88 -7.63 11.33
C MET A 50 -9.54 -7.61 10.56
N LEU A 51 -8.42 -7.42 11.25
CA LEU A 51 -7.09 -7.38 10.64
C LEU A 51 -6.59 -8.80 10.32
N ARG A 52 -6.03 -8.96 9.12
CA ARG A 52 -5.25 -10.12 8.69
C ARG A 52 -3.91 -9.65 8.13
N VAL A 53 -2.82 -10.19 8.66
CA VAL A 53 -1.49 -9.97 8.11
C VAL A 53 -1.03 -11.25 7.44
N ARG A 54 -0.54 -11.13 6.21
CA ARG A 54 -0.06 -12.24 5.40
C ARG A 54 1.47 -12.26 5.34
N LEU A 55 2.02 -13.42 4.97
CA LEU A 55 3.45 -13.69 4.99
C LEU A 55 4.30 -12.63 4.25
N LEU A 56 3.86 -12.18 3.08
CA LEU A 56 4.54 -11.14 2.32
C LEU A 56 3.91 -9.78 2.65
N PRO A 57 4.60 -8.83 3.30
CA PRO A 57 4.00 -7.60 3.83
C PRO A 57 3.80 -6.51 2.77
N PHE A 58 3.46 -6.91 1.55
CA PHE A 58 3.37 -6.04 0.38
C PHE A 58 2.00 -6.15 -0.27
N GLY A 59 1.36 -4.99 -0.46
CA GLY A 59 -0.02 -4.90 -0.93
C GLY A 59 -1.03 -5.17 0.18
N GLY A 60 -2.27 -5.36 -0.20
CA GLY A 60 -3.35 -5.55 0.75
C GLY A 60 -4.71 -5.42 0.09
N GLY A 61 -5.72 -5.28 0.93
CA GLY A 61 -7.06 -4.97 0.47
C GLY A 61 -8.05 -4.98 1.61
N ILE A 62 -9.12 -4.21 1.45
CA ILE A 62 -10.30 -4.32 2.31
C ILE A 62 -11.35 -5.24 1.65
N LEU A 63 -11.86 -6.20 2.42
CA LEU A 63 -12.99 -7.01 2.00
C LEU A 63 -14.28 -6.31 2.44
N MET A 64 -15.08 -5.90 1.47
CA MET A 64 -16.38 -5.25 1.69
C MET A 64 -17.32 -5.56 0.52
N PRO A 65 -18.65 -5.44 0.70
CA PRO A 65 -19.58 -5.39 -0.43
C PRO A 65 -19.23 -4.25 -1.38
N VAL A 66 -19.55 -4.41 -2.67
CA VAL A 66 -19.28 -3.39 -3.69
C VAL A 66 -20.03 -2.10 -3.35
N PRO A 67 -19.33 -0.99 -3.03
CA PRO A 67 -19.98 0.26 -2.72
C PRO A 67 -20.59 0.92 -3.97
N PRO A 68 -21.72 1.64 -3.84
CA PRO A 68 -22.20 2.52 -4.90
C PRO A 68 -21.15 3.60 -5.20
N ARG A 69 -21.15 4.11 -6.44
CA ARG A 69 -20.07 4.99 -6.95
C ARG A 69 -19.79 6.22 -6.06
N HIS A 70 -20.81 6.82 -5.46
CA HIS A 70 -20.67 7.99 -4.59
C HIS A 70 -19.93 7.68 -3.28
N LEU A 71 -19.92 6.42 -2.83
CA LEU A 71 -19.10 5.94 -1.70
C LEU A 71 -17.76 5.37 -2.18
N ALA A 72 -17.76 4.67 -3.32
CA ALA A 72 -16.57 4.06 -3.90
C ALA A 72 -15.48 5.10 -4.19
N VAL A 73 -15.81 6.18 -4.89
CA VAL A 73 -14.82 7.19 -5.32
C VAL A 73 -14.05 7.75 -4.13
N PRO A 74 -14.69 8.27 -3.08
CA PRO A 74 -13.90 8.81 -2.00
C PRO A 74 -13.31 7.75 -1.06
N ILE A 75 -13.81 6.50 -1.02
CA ILE A 75 -13.09 5.39 -0.36
C ILE A 75 -11.74 5.15 -1.07
N LEU A 76 -11.73 5.08 -2.40
CA LEU A 76 -10.51 4.91 -3.21
C LEU A 76 -9.53 6.07 -2.97
N TRP A 77 -10.02 7.32 -2.97
CA TRP A 77 -9.18 8.46 -2.60
C TRP A 77 -8.64 8.39 -1.16
N GLY A 78 -9.33 7.72 -0.24
CA GLY A 78 -8.87 7.52 1.13
C GLY A 78 -7.50 6.84 1.21
N GLY A 79 -7.30 5.76 0.44
CA GLY A 79 -6.01 5.07 0.38
C GLY A 79 -4.94 5.92 -0.28
N LEU A 80 -5.22 6.48 -1.46
CA LEU A 80 -4.30 7.35 -2.20
C LEU A 80 -3.80 8.55 -1.37
N LEU A 81 -4.73 9.28 -0.74
CA LEU A 81 -4.38 10.44 0.09
C LEU A 81 -3.58 10.03 1.32
N THR A 82 -3.95 8.93 1.98
CA THR A 82 -3.21 8.44 3.14
C THR A 82 -1.78 8.03 2.75
N THR A 83 -1.58 7.39 1.61
CA THR A 83 -0.25 7.09 1.07
C THR A 83 0.53 8.37 0.77
N ALA A 84 -0.09 9.36 0.11
CA ALA A 84 0.57 10.62 -0.20
C ALA A 84 1.01 11.36 1.08
N PHE A 85 0.13 11.45 2.08
CA PHE A 85 0.45 12.06 3.38
C PHE A 85 1.55 11.30 4.13
N THR A 86 1.47 9.96 4.17
CA THR A 86 2.49 9.11 4.80
C THR A 86 3.85 9.33 4.15
N THR A 87 3.87 9.40 2.82
CA THR A 87 5.08 9.64 2.03
C THR A 87 5.68 11.01 2.32
N ALA A 88 4.86 12.06 2.29
CA ALA A 88 5.29 13.42 2.59
C ALA A 88 5.83 13.54 4.02
N ALA A 89 5.15 12.91 4.99
CA ALA A 89 5.60 12.87 6.38
C ALA A 89 6.93 12.13 6.53
N ALA A 90 7.13 11.00 5.85
CA ALA A 90 8.38 10.26 5.87
C ALA A 90 9.54 11.08 5.27
N VAL A 91 9.30 11.76 4.15
CA VAL A 91 10.27 12.68 3.52
C VAL A 91 10.63 13.81 4.48
N ALA A 92 9.63 14.49 5.04
CA ALA A 92 9.84 15.59 5.98
C ALA A 92 10.62 15.12 7.22
N ALA A 93 10.27 13.96 7.78
CA ALA A 93 10.97 13.39 8.94
C ALA A 93 12.42 13.02 8.60
N PHE A 94 12.68 12.44 7.42
CA PHE A 94 14.02 12.07 6.97
C PHE A 94 14.95 13.30 6.89
N PHE A 95 14.43 14.43 6.38
CA PHE A 95 15.24 15.65 6.26
C PHE A 95 15.30 16.49 7.54
N SER A 96 14.25 16.51 8.37
CA SER A 96 14.19 17.39 9.55
C SER A 96 14.85 16.84 10.80
N THR A 97 14.92 15.52 10.96
CA THR A 97 15.46 14.90 12.19
C THR A 97 16.98 14.71 12.16
N GLY A 98 17.62 14.88 10.99
CA GLY A 98 19.02 14.50 10.78
C GLY A 98 19.28 12.98 10.89
N GLN A 99 18.24 12.18 11.16
CA GLN A 99 18.33 10.74 11.22
C GLN A 99 18.11 10.16 9.83
N HIS A 100 19.21 9.76 9.19
CA HIS A 100 19.20 8.99 7.94
C HIS A 100 18.77 7.54 8.19
N SER A 101 17.56 7.34 8.70
CA SER A 101 17.04 5.99 8.92
C SER A 101 16.63 5.36 7.59
N LEU A 102 17.07 4.11 7.39
CA LEU A 102 16.68 3.32 6.23
C LEU A 102 15.16 3.08 6.19
N PHE A 103 14.50 3.09 7.35
CA PHE A 103 13.05 2.99 7.44
C PHE A 103 12.35 4.23 6.85
N LEU A 104 12.75 5.45 7.22
CA LEU A 104 12.14 6.67 6.69
C LEU A 104 12.43 6.83 5.20
N PHE A 105 13.66 6.55 4.78
CA PHE A 105 14.03 6.52 3.37
C PHE A 105 13.19 5.50 2.60
N GLY A 106 13.13 4.26 3.09
CA GLY A 106 12.34 3.20 2.48
C GLY A 106 10.84 3.54 2.42
N THR A 107 10.29 4.16 3.47
CA THR A 107 8.88 4.58 3.52
C THR A 107 8.60 5.67 2.49
N ALA A 108 9.50 6.64 2.34
CA ALA A 108 9.39 7.66 1.30
C ALA A 108 9.46 7.05 -0.10
N THR A 109 10.46 6.21 -0.39
CA THR A 109 10.64 5.60 -1.71
C THR A 109 9.47 4.67 -2.07
N LEU A 110 9.11 3.75 -1.18
CA LEU A 110 8.01 2.82 -1.41
C LEU A 110 6.66 3.53 -1.43
N GLY A 111 6.48 4.59 -0.64
CA GLY A 111 5.28 5.41 -0.61
C GLY A 111 5.03 6.12 -1.94
N VAL A 112 6.07 6.75 -2.52
CA VAL A 112 6.00 7.34 -3.87
C VAL A 112 5.62 6.28 -4.90
N ALA A 113 6.31 5.13 -4.90
CA ALA A 113 6.04 4.05 -5.84
C ALA A 113 4.62 3.50 -5.71
N ALA A 114 4.15 3.27 -4.47
CA ALA A 114 2.82 2.77 -4.19
C ALA A 114 1.73 3.78 -4.61
N PHE A 115 1.95 5.09 -4.41
CA PHE A 115 1.02 6.12 -4.83
C PHE A 115 0.84 6.11 -6.36
N PHE A 116 1.95 6.14 -7.11
CA PHE A 116 1.88 6.16 -8.58
C PHE A 116 1.32 4.86 -9.14
N ALA A 117 1.71 3.71 -8.59
CA ALA A 117 1.14 2.43 -8.99
C ALA A 117 -0.37 2.34 -8.72
N ASN A 118 -0.84 2.95 -7.62
CA ASN A 118 -2.26 2.94 -7.30
C ASN A 118 -3.09 3.98 -8.04
N ILE A 119 -2.54 5.14 -8.42
CA ILE A 119 -3.31 6.16 -9.15
C ILE A 119 -3.36 5.90 -10.66
N ASP A 120 -2.45 5.08 -11.19
CA ASP A 120 -2.39 4.77 -12.62
C ASP A 120 -3.62 3.96 -13.07
N PRO A 121 -4.45 4.49 -13.99
CA PRO A 121 -5.60 3.76 -14.53
C PRO A 121 -5.22 2.53 -15.36
N GLY A 122 -3.99 2.48 -15.88
CA GLY A 122 -3.46 1.35 -16.64
C GLY A 122 -3.06 0.16 -15.78
N VAL A 123 -2.88 0.34 -14.46
CA VAL A 123 -2.53 -0.73 -13.53
C VAL A 123 -3.80 -1.45 -13.09
N PRO A 124 -4.03 -2.71 -13.49
CA PRO A 124 -5.30 -3.34 -13.19
C PRO A 124 -5.44 -3.68 -11.70
N GLY A 125 -6.59 -3.37 -11.12
CA GLY A 125 -6.83 -3.58 -9.69
C GLY A 125 -6.21 -2.50 -8.80
N SER A 126 -5.66 -1.43 -9.39
CA SER A 126 -5.28 -0.20 -8.70
C SER A 126 -6.51 0.66 -8.41
N ASP A 127 -6.41 1.59 -7.46
CA ASP A 127 -7.45 2.59 -7.22
C ASP A 127 -7.81 3.39 -8.47
N GLY A 128 -6.80 3.79 -9.24
CA GLY A 128 -6.91 4.55 -10.48
C GLY A 128 -7.73 3.81 -11.52
N SER A 129 -7.56 2.49 -11.64
CA SER A 129 -8.34 1.68 -12.59
C SER A 129 -9.84 1.73 -12.28
N PHE A 130 -10.21 1.75 -10.99
CA PHE A 130 -11.60 1.89 -10.54
C PHE A 130 -12.11 3.33 -10.60
N LEU A 131 -11.26 4.33 -10.30
CA LEU A 131 -11.60 5.75 -10.32
C LEU A 131 -11.90 6.25 -11.75
N PHE A 132 -11.07 5.85 -12.71
CA PHE A 132 -11.10 6.38 -14.07
C PHE A 132 -11.74 5.43 -15.10
N GLY A 133 -12.26 4.28 -14.65
CA GLY A 133 -13.10 3.41 -15.47
C GLY A 133 -12.34 2.60 -16.52
N ALA A 134 -11.06 2.30 -16.30
CA ALA A 134 -10.34 1.32 -17.11
C ALA A 134 -10.97 -0.06 -16.86
N ARG A 135 -11.52 -0.68 -17.92
CA ARG A 135 -12.17 -1.99 -17.79
C ARG A 135 -11.15 -3.01 -17.25
N PRO A 136 -11.46 -3.76 -16.18
CA PRO A 136 -10.58 -4.83 -15.74
C PRO A 136 -10.53 -5.90 -16.84
N THR A 137 -9.34 -6.17 -17.38
CA THR A 137 -9.14 -7.38 -18.18
C THR A 137 -9.26 -8.61 -17.27
N PRO A 138 -9.71 -9.77 -17.76
CA PRO A 138 -10.05 -10.93 -16.91
C PRO A 138 -8.88 -11.54 -16.11
N TRP A 139 -7.63 -11.13 -16.37
CA TRP A 139 -6.41 -11.77 -15.85
C TRP A 139 -5.87 -11.19 -14.52
N VAL A 140 -6.65 -10.35 -13.82
CA VAL A 140 -6.11 -9.31 -12.91
C VAL A 140 -6.03 -9.70 -11.42
N TRP A 141 -6.62 -10.81 -10.99
CA TRP A 141 -6.64 -11.18 -9.56
C TRP A 141 -5.30 -11.71 -8.99
N VAL A 142 -4.25 -11.85 -9.81
CA VAL A 142 -3.03 -12.59 -9.43
C VAL A 142 -1.79 -11.70 -9.19
N ARG A 143 -1.79 -10.41 -9.56
CA ARG A 143 -0.53 -9.62 -9.65
C ARG A 143 -0.23 -8.57 -8.57
N GLN A 144 -1.10 -8.35 -7.59
CA GLN A 144 -0.80 -7.40 -6.49
C GLN A 144 0.43 -7.82 -5.63
N GLY A 145 0.91 -9.07 -5.76
CA GLY A 145 2.14 -9.54 -5.10
C GLY A 145 3.45 -9.40 -5.90
N LEU A 146 3.43 -8.95 -7.17
CA LEU A 146 4.61 -9.03 -8.07
C LEU A 146 5.27 -7.68 -8.38
N PHE A 147 4.62 -6.55 -8.09
CA PHE A 147 5.14 -5.24 -8.47
C PHE A 147 6.28 -4.75 -7.56
N LEU A 148 6.35 -5.23 -6.32
CA LEU A 148 7.43 -4.85 -5.38
C LEU A 148 8.68 -5.74 -5.49
N THR A 149 8.60 -6.90 -6.16
CA THR A 149 9.80 -7.68 -6.54
C THR A 149 10.65 -7.02 -7.62
N LEU A 150 10.10 -6.06 -8.39
CA LEU A 150 10.85 -5.33 -9.43
C LEU A 150 11.38 -3.96 -8.95
N LEU A 151 10.98 -3.51 -7.75
CA LEU A 151 11.48 -2.29 -7.11
C LEU A 151 12.51 -2.55 -6.02
N VAL A 152 13.12 -3.74 -6.02
CA VAL A 152 14.45 -3.98 -5.43
C VAL A 152 15.51 -3.87 -6.54
N PRO A 153 15.81 -2.69 -7.12
CA PRO A 153 17.00 -2.56 -7.94
C PRO A 153 18.21 -2.44 -6.99
N THR A 154 19.12 -3.41 -7.11
CA THR A 154 20.57 -3.11 -7.13
C THR A 154 21.12 -2.23 -5.99
N ALA A 155 20.94 -2.63 -4.73
CA ALA A 155 21.86 -2.22 -3.66
C ALA A 155 23.20 -3.01 -3.69
N ALA A 156 23.42 -3.84 -4.70
CA ALA A 156 24.63 -4.64 -4.90
C ALA A 156 25.67 -4.00 -5.86
N HIS A 157 25.43 -2.80 -6.39
CA HIS A 157 26.33 -2.15 -7.36
C HIS A 157 26.86 -0.77 -6.94
N PHE A 158 26.71 -0.41 -5.66
CA PHE A 158 27.38 0.75 -5.09
C PHE A 158 28.03 0.39 -3.76
N MET A 159 29.12 -0.38 -3.84
CA MET A 159 30.21 -0.31 -2.86
C MET A 159 31.53 -0.41 -3.64
N PRO A 160 32.49 0.51 -3.44
CA PRO A 160 33.85 0.35 -3.96
C PRO A 160 34.56 -0.84 -3.32
#